data_AF-A0A5Q8CBV4-F1
#
_entry.id   AF-A0A5Q8CBV4-F1
#
_cell.length_a   1.000
_cell.length_b   1.000
_cell.length_c   1.000
_cell.angle_alpha   90.00
_cell.angle_beta   90.00
_cell.angle_gamma   90.00
#
_symmetry.space_group_name_H-M   'P 1'
#
loop_
_entity.id
_entity.type
_entity.pdbx_description
1 polymer ?
#
loop_
_entity_poly.entity_id
_entity_poly.type
_entity_poly.pdbx_seq_one_letter_code
_entity_poly.pdbx_strand_id
1 'polypeptide(L)' 'MSELAERFEAHDPGEKQVAEKIRCDACPVMCYIADGRTGACDRYGNVGGRIVRMDPLTILDHA' A
#
# COMPACT_ATOMS: atom_id res chain seq x y z
N MET A 1 -4.73 -30.53 15.50
CA MET A 1 -3.77 -29.91 14.56
C MET A 1 -4.27 -30.24 13.16
N SER A 2 -5.01 -29.43 12.40
CA SER A 2 -5.35 -28.01 12.50
C SER A 2 -6.54 -27.73 11.55
N GLU A 3 -7.80 -27.83 12.04
CA GLU A 3 -8.98 -27.27 11.33
C GLU A 3 -8.85 -25.74 11.15
N LEU A 4 -7.91 -25.11 11.86
CA LEU A 4 -7.52 -23.71 11.66
C LEU A 4 -6.77 -23.48 10.33
N ALA A 5 -6.11 -24.49 9.75
CA ALA A 5 -5.33 -24.30 8.52
C ALA A 5 -6.23 -24.24 7.27
N GLU A 6 -7.38 -24.92 7.29
CA GLU A 6 -8.32 -24.97 6.17
C GLU A 6 -9.23 -23.74 6.08
N ARG A 7 -9.38 -22.98 7.18
CA ARG A 7 -10.19 -21.75 7.20
C ARG A 7 -9.52 -20.54 6.56
N PHE A 8 -8.22 -20.60 6.30
CA PHE A 8 -7.45 -19.51 5.72
C PHE A 8 -6.74 -20.03 4.47
N GLU A 9 -7.47 -20.17 3.36
CA GLU A 9 -6.86 -20.36 2.04
C GLU A 9 -5.89 -19.20 1.80
N ALA A 10 -4.59 -19.46 1.97
CA ALA A 10 -3.57 -18.47 1.71
C ALA A 10 -3.61 -18.12 0.23
N HIS A 11 -3.88 -16.85 -0.08
CA HIS A 11 -3.88 -16.33 -1.43
C HIS A 11 -2.55 -16.65 -2.12
N ASP A 12 -2.59 -17.35 -3.26
CA ASP A 12 -1.43 -17.52 -4.13
C ASP A 12 -1.04 -16.13 -4.68
N PRO A 13 0.12 -15.57 -4.28
CA PRO A 13 0.51 -14.24 -4.69
C PRO A 13 0.91 -14.17 -6.18
N GLY A 14 0.97 -15.30 -6.88
CA GLY A 14 1.37 -15.38 -8.28
C GLY A 14 2.84 -15.00 -8.51
N GLU A 15 3.19 -14.72 -9.76
CA GLU A 15 4.56 -14.43 -10.16
C GLU A 15 5.03 -13.05 -9.65
N LYS A 16 6.27 -12.98 -9.15
CA LYS A 16 6.81 -11.77 -8.50
C LYS A 16 7.06 -10.67 -9.52
N GLN A 17 6.16 -9.69 -9.58
CA GLN A 17 6.35 -8.51 -10.43
C GLN A 17 7.42 -7.56 -9.85
N VAL A 18 8.50 -7.35 -10.60
CA VAL A 18 9.56 -6.39 -10.28
C VAL A 18 9.19 -5.02 -10.86
N ALA A 19 8.20 -4.38 -10.24
CA ALA A 19 7.87 -2.99 -10.57
C ALA A 19 8.92 -2.03 -10.01
N GLU A 20 9.09 -0.87 -10.65
CA GLU A 20 9.88 0.23 -10.08
C GLU A 20 9.21 0.69 -8.78
N LYS A 21 9.92 0.50 -7.66
CA LYS A 21 9.43 0.83 -6.33
C LYS A 21 10.14 2.06 -5.79
N ILE A 22 9.38 2.96 -5.18
CA ILE A 22 9.91 4.09 -4.41
C ILE A 22 9.61 3.91 -2.93
N ARG A 23 10.46 4.46 -2.07
CA ARG A 23 10.21 4.49 -0.63
C ARG A 23 9.21 5.59 -0.30
N CYS A 24 8.14 5.24 0.40
CA CYS A 24 7.20 6.20 0.96
C CYS A 24 7.68 6.64 2.34
N ASP A 25 7.80 7.93 2.59
CA ASP A 25 8.18 8.54 3.88
C ASP A 25 7.02 9.30 4.54
N ALA A 26 5.85 9.33 3.89
CA ALA A 26 4.66 10.04 4.36
C ALA A 26 3.96 9.40 5.58
N CYS A 27 4.40 8.22 6.02
CA CYS A 27 3.84 7.51 7.17
C CYS A 27 4.93 6.70 7.90
N PRO A 28 4.72 6.32 9.17
CA PRO A 28 5.73 5.60 9.96
C PRO A 28 6.06 4.19 9.44
N VAL A 29 5.25 3.62 8.54
CA VAL A 29 5.48 2.28 7.97
C VAL A 29 6.67 2.25 7.01
N MET A 30 6.94 3.37 6.34
CA MET A 30 8.08 3.52 5.43
C MET A 30 8.20 2.45 4.32
N CYS A 31 7.08 2.02 3.73
CA CYS A 31 7.04 0.94 2.75
C CYS A 31 7.64 1.32 1.37
N TYR A 32 8.03 0.31 0.59
CA TYR A 32 8.38 0.46 -0.83
C TYR A 32 7.15 0.19 -1.70
N ILE A 33 6.73 1.17 -2.50
CA ILE A 33 5.50 1.13 -3.29
C ILE A 33 5.83 1.03 -4.77
N ALA A 34 5.37 -0.04 -5.40
CA ALA A 34 5.43 -0.22 -6.86
C ALA A 34 4.58 0.82 -7.59
N ASP A 35 5.03 1.27 -8.76
CA ASP A 35 4.23 2.17 -9.59
C ASP A 35 2.82 1.61 -9.86
N GLY A 36 1.82 2.47 -9.76
CA GLY A 36 0.40 2.10 -9.88
C GLY A 36 -0.18 1.32 -8.70
N ARG A 37 0.55 1.17 -7.58
CA ARG A 37 0.08 0.49 -6.38
C ARG A 37 -0.03 1.44 -5.19
N THR A 38 -0.85 1.05 -4.22
CA THR A 38 -0.94 1.68 -2.91
C THR A 38 0.02 1.01 -1.92
N GLY A 39 0.53 1.78 -0.96
CA GLY A 39 1.35 1.29 0.14
C GLY A 39 0.52 0.64 1.25
N ALA A 40 1.20 0.01 2.21
CA ALA A 40 0.57 -0.77 3.28
C ALA A 40 -0.35 0.01 4.24
N CYS A 41 -0.33 1.35 4.17
CA CYS A 41 -1.24 2.19 4.95
C CYS A 41 -2.55 2.50 4.21
N ASP A 42 -2.69 2.08 2.96
CA ASP A 42 -3.79 2.37 2.03
C ASP A 42 -4.05 3.85 1.71
N ARG A 43 -3.33 4.78 2.35
CA ARG A 43 -3.47 6.24 2.15
C ARG A 43 -2.57 6.81 1.07
N TYR A 44 -1.41 6.22 0.84
CA TYR A 44 -0.42 6.74 -0.12
C TYR A 44 -0.08 5.69 -1.17
N GLY A 45 0.01 6.11 -2.43
CA GLY A 45 0.41 5.28 -3.55
C GLY A 45 1.57 5.86 -4.34
N ASN A 46 2.16 5.05 -5.22
CA ASN A 46 3.14 5.49 -6.19
C ASN A 46 2.44 5.76 -7.52
N VAL A 47 2.47 7.01 -7.98
CA VAL A 47 1.92 7.43 -9.26
C VAL A 47 3.03 8.09 -10.07
N GLY A 48 3.57 7.37 -11.05
CA GLY A 48 4.64 7.85 -11.93
C GLY A 48 5.93 8.19 -11.16
N GLY A 49 6.30 7.37 -10.17
CA GLY A 49 7.48 7.59 -9.34
C GLY A 49 7.32 8.66 -8.26
N ARG A 50 6.09 9.05 -7.92
CA ARG A 50 5.78 10.03 -6.87
C ARG A 50 4.84 9.48 -5.82
N ILE A 51 5.09 9.82 -4.57
CA ILE A 51 4.17 9.53 -3.46
C ILE A 51 2.98 10.48 -3.54
N VAL A 52 1.79 9.91 -3.78
CA VAL A 52 0.52 10.64 -3.89
C VAL A 52 -0.48 10.09 -2.89
N ARG A 53 -1.25 10.98 -2.25
CA ARG A 53 -2.34 10.58 -1.37
C ARG A 53 -3.52 10.07 -2.20
N MET A 54 -4.02 8.88 -1.88
CA MET A 54 -5.09 8.19 -2.60
C MET A 54 -6.47 8.53 -2.04
N ASP A 55 -6.56 8.86 -0.74
CA ASP A 55 -7.78 9.31 -0.09
C ASP A 55 -7.94 10.84 -0.17
N PRO A 56 -9.16 11.37 -0.32
CA PRO A 56 -9.41 12.81 -0.32
C PRO A 56 -8.93 13.50 0.97
N LEU A 57 -8.38 14.71 0.83
CA LEU A 57 -8.05 15.57 1.96
C LEU A 57 -9.24 16.47 2.32
N THR A 58 -9.76 16.35 3.54
CA THR A 58 -10.70 17.33 4.09
C THR A 58 -9.92 18.44 4.78
N ILE A 59 -10.10 19.68 4.33
CA ILE A 59 -9.54 20.88 4.97
C ILE A 59 -10.59 21.43 5.92
N LEU A 60 -10.25 21.55 7.19
CA LEU A 60 -11.06 22.23 8.20
C LEU A 60 -10.49 23.63 8.40
N ASP A 61 -11.38 24.63 8.37
CA ASP A 61 -11.05 26.02 8.65
C ASP A 61 -11.65 26.40 10.01
N HIS A 62 -10.85 27.03 10.85
CA HIS A 62 -11.27 27.56 12.14
C HIS A 62 -10.92 29.05 12.17
N ALA A 63 -11.97 29.88 12.09
CA ALA A 63 -11.90 31.34 12.22
C ALA A 63 -11.72 31.79 13.68
#